data_AF-A0A1X1YWQ0-F1
#
_entry.id   AF-A0A1X1YWQ0-F1
#
_cell.length_a   1.000
_cell.length_b   1.000
_cell.length_c   1.000
_cell.angle_alpha   90.00
_cell.angle_beta   90.00
_cell.angle_gamma   90.00
#
_symmetry.space_group_name_H-M   'P 1'
#
loop_
_entity.id
_entity.type
_entity.pdbx_description
1 polymer ?
#
loop_
_entity_poly.entity_id
_entity_poly.type
_entity_poly.pdbx_seq_one_letter_code
_entity_poly.pdbx_strand_id
1 'polypeptide(L)' 'MAPGFALSDVPLQDIADKVRHGRLDAAPSNVFTFDQIRDAHRLMENGETAGKMVVVLD' A
#
# COMPACT_ATOMS: atom_id res chain seq x y z
N MET A 1 6.62 -18.51 -20.76
CA MET A 1 6.14 -17.83 -19.54
C MET A 1 6.92 -16.53 -19.43
N ALA A 2 6.26 -15.39 -19.30
CA ALA A 2 6.99 -14.15 -19.03
C ALA A 2 7.80 -14.35 -17.73
N PRO A 3 9.07 -13.92 -17.65
CA PRO A 3 9.79 -13.95 -16.38
C PRO A 3 8.95 -13.17 -15.37
N GLY A 4 8.65 -13.80 -14.22
CA GLY A 4 7.94 -13.12 -13.14
C GLY A 4 8.69 -11.83 -12.81
N PHE A 5 7.94 -10.74 -12.59
CA PHE A 5 8.52 -9.47 -12.17
C PHE A 5 9.38 -9.70 -10.93
N ALA A 6 10.70 -9.69 -11.09
CA ALA A 6 11.60 -9.94 -9.98
C ALA A 6 11.53 -8.75 -9.04
N LEU A 7 11.39 -9.00 -7.74
CA LEU A 7 11.38 -7.93 -6.74
C LEU A 7 12.68 -7.10 -6.78
N SER A 8 13.78 -7.69 -7.26
CA SER A 8 15.05 -6.99 -7.52
C SER A 8 14.93 -5.86 -8.54
N ASP A 9 13.95 -5.93 -9.45
CA ASP A 9 13.75 -4.95 -10.51
C ASP A 9 12.86 -3.79 -10.05
N VAL A 10 12.31 -3.86 -8.82
CA VAL A 10 11.53 -2.79 -8.21
C VAL A 10 12.49 -1.85 -7.47
N PRO A 11 12.62 -0.57 -7.89
CA PRO A 11 13.52 0.38 -7.25
C PRO A 11 12.92 0.93 -5.96
N LEU A 12 12.83 0.08 -4.93
CA LEU A 12 12.19 0.42 -3.65
C LEU A 12 12.86 1.61 -2.96
N GLN A 13 14.18 1.72 -3.04
CA GLN A 13 14.92 2.84 -2.45
C GLN A 13 14.58 4.17 -3.15
N ASP A 14 14.57 4.20 -4.48
CA ASP A 14 14.22 5.41 -5.23
C ASP A 14 12.78 5.87 -4.94
N ILE A 15 11.86 4.92 -4.75
CA ILE A 15 10.48 5.21 -4.35
C ILE A 15 10.46 5.84 -2.96
N ALA A 16 11.18 5.26 -1.99
CA ALA A 16 11.29 5.81 -0.64
C ALA A 16 11.91 7.22 -0.65
N ASP A 17 12.94 7.45 -1.46
CA ASP A 17 13.55 8.76 -1.62
C ASP A 17 12.57 9.78 -2.21
N LYS A 18 11.75 9.39 -3.21
CA LYS A 18 10.71 10.27 -3.74
C LYS A 18 9.67 10.64 -2.68
N VAL A 19 9.26 9.71 -1.82
CA VAL A 19 8.36 9.98 -0.69
C VAL A 19 9.02 10.94 0.30
N ARG A 20 10.27 10.67 0.70
CA ARG A 20 11.03 11.52 1.62
C ARG A 20 11.15 12.97 1.14
N HIS A 21 11.34 13.16 -0.17
CA HIS A 21 11.44 14.48 -0.78
C HIS A 21 10.08 15.09 -1.18
N GLY A 22 8.95 14.48 -0.80
CA GLY A 22 7.62 14.98 -1.12
C GLY A 22 7.25 14.93 -2.61
N ARG A 23 8.00 14.16 -3.41
CA ARG A 23 7.76 13.99 -4.86
C ARG A 23 6.80 12.85 -5.18
N LEU A 24 6.45 12.04 -4.18
CA LEU A 24 5.46 10.98 -4.27
C LEU A 24 4.62 11.01 -2.99
N ASP A 25 3.31 11.19 -3.14
CA ASP A 25 2.38 11.00 -2.03
C ASP A 25 2.17 9.50 -1.81
N ALA A 26 2.56 9.04 -0.62
CA ALA A 26 2.41 7.66 -0.19
C ALA A 26 1.59 7.55 1.10
N ALA A 27 0.88 8.61 1.48
CA ALA A 27 -0.01 8.57 2.63
C ALA A 27 -1.07 7.47 2.44
N PRO A 28 -1.38 6.69 3.49
CA PRO A 28 -2.45 5.73 3.41
C PRO A 28 -3.80 6.46 3.30
N SER A 29 -4.70 5.93 2.46
CA SER A 29 -6.08 6.44 2.37
C SER A 29 -6.88 6.06 3.63
N ASN A 30 -6.57 4.90 4.21
CA ASN A 30 -7.19 4.38 5.42
C ASN A 30 -6.18 3.56 6.22
N VAL A 31 -6.26 3.64 7.55
CA VAL A 31 -5.49 2.83 8.48
C VAL A 31 -6.46 2.07 9.38
N PHE A 32 -6.25 0.77 9.53
CA PHE A 32 -7.06 -0.16 10.32
C PHE A 32 -6.20 -0.85 11.37
N THR A 33 -6.80 -1.26 12.49
CA THR A 33 -6.16 -2.22 13.40
C THR A 33 -6.34 -3.65 12.89
N PHE A 34 -5.57 -4.60 13.43
CA PHE A 34 -5.70 -6.01 13.05
C PHE A 34 -7.11 -6.58 13.27
N ASP A 35 -7.79 -6.19 14.36
CA ASP A 35 -9.17 -6.62 14.64
C ASP A 35 -10.18 -6.11 13.58
N GLN A 36 -9.83 -5.05 12.85
CA GLN A 36 -10.64 -4.45 11.79
C GLN A 36 -10.32 -5.02 10.39
N ILE A 37 -9.49 -6.06 10.28
CA ILE A 37 -9.07 -6.60 8.97
C ILE A 37 -10.23 -7.00 8.05
N ARG A 38 -11.34 -7.48 8.62
CA ARG A 38 -12.56 -7.81 7.85
C ARG A 38 -13.23 -6.56 7.27
N ASP A 39 -13.19 -5.45 7.99
CA ASP A 39 -13.73 -4.18 7.50
C ASP A 39 -12.85 -3.58 6.39
N ALA A 40 -11.53 -3.73 6.50
CA ALA A 40 -10.59 -3.35 5.45
C ALA A 40 -10.86 -4.11 4.14
N HIS A 41 -11.08 -5.43 4.20
CA HIS A 41 -11.44 -6.23 3.03
C HIS A 41 -12.80 -5.81 2.44
N ARG A 42 -13.82 -5.59 3.27
CA ARG A 42 -15.15 -5.16 2.80
C ARG A 42 -15.08 -3.83 2.05
N LEU A 43 -14.32 -2.86 2.57
CA LEU A 43 -14.13 -1.56 1.91
C LEU A 43 -13.41 -1.71 0.55
N MET A 44 -12.41 -2.59 0.48
CA MET A 44 -11.68 -2.91 -0.76
C MET A 44 -12.59 -3.55 -1.81
N GLU A 45 -13.41 -4.53 -1.41
CA GLU A 45 -14.32 -5.27 -2.29
C GLU A 45 -15.42 -4.38 -2.87
N ASN A 46 -15.91 -3.42 -2.08
CA ASN A 46 -16.95 -2.49 -2.52
C ASN A 46 -16.40 -1.38 -3.45
N GLY A 47 -15.07 -1.24 -3.57
CA GLY A 47 -14.43 -0.17 -4.36
C GLY A 47 -14.67 1.23 -3.80
N GLU A 48 -15.05 1.34 -2.52
CA GLU A 48 -15.42 2.61 -1.87
C GLU A 48 -14.21 3.50 -1.54
N THR A 49 -12.99 2.97 -1.66
CA THR A 49 -11.73 3.72 -1.47
C THR A 49 -10.74 3.42 -2.58
N ALA A 50 -10.06 4.46 -3.07
CA ALA A 50 -8.93 4.36 -3.96
C ALA A 50 -7.67 4.81 -3.20
N GLY A 51 -6.68 3.94 -3.08
CA GLY A 51 -5.43 4.26 -2.41
C GLY A 51 -4.82 3.10 -1.63
N LYS A 52 -3.76 3.40 -0.87
CA LYS A 52 -3.09 2.42 -0.02
C LYS A 52 -3.84 2.30 1.31
N MET A 53 -4.44 1.15 1.56
CA MET A 53 -4.92 0.78 2.90
C MET A 53 -3.80 0.09 3.69
N VAL A 54 -3.69 0.41 4.98
CA VAL A 54 -2.67 -0.16 5.88
C VAL A 54 -3.37 -0.78 7.09
N VAL A 55 -2.95 -1.98 7.47
CA VAL A 55 -3.36 -2.62 8.73
C VAL A 55 -2.15 -2.61 9.66
N VAL A 56 -2.30 -2.06 10.86
CA VAL A 56 -1.24 -2.05 11.88
C VAL A 56 -1.31 -3.31 12.74
N LEU A 57 -0.14 -3.85 13.06
CA LEU A 57 0.07 -4.90 14.05
C LEU A 57 0.76 -4.23 15.24
N ASP A 58 0.10 -4.19 16.39
CA ASP A 58 0.70 -3.76 17.66
C ASP A 58 1.47 -4.91 18.33
#